data_AF-A0A0D0CMU4-F1
#
_entry.id   AF-A0A0D0CMU4-F1
#
_cell.length_a   1.000
_cell.length_b   1.000
_cell.length_c   1.000
_cell.angle_alpha   90.00
_cell.angle_beta   90.00
_cell.angle_gamma   90.00
#
_symmetry.space_group_name_H-M   'P 1'
#
loop_
_entity.id
_entity.type
_entity.pdbx_description
1 polymer ?
#
loop_
_entity_poly.entity_id
_entity_poly.type
_entity_poly.pdbx_seq_one_letter_code
_entity_poly.pdbx_strand_id
1 'polypeptide(L)'
;MIIACEKWRKEFGVDDIVKNFDFPEKEEVNKYDLQFYHKMDKDGCPIYIEQLGKLDFKALYASSLHVSPPVLPPSATPSKHSALFATSRTSLSNFYWVKAASSIGQDRYPECMSKFYIINAPWLFSSVWMVIKPWLDEVTVAKIAILGKDYKDTLLAQIPKENLPKELGGGCTCGKGCSLSDEGPWNEAKWQKIEAEMSNGSGKTV
;
A
#
# COMPACT_ATOMS: atom_id res chain seq x y z
N MET A 1 9.52 -7.30 19.44
CA MET A 1 8.77 -7.02 18.19
C MET A 1 7.35 -6.54 18.49
N ILE A 2 6.45 -7.39 19.02
CA ILE A 2 5.05 -7.01 19.33
C ILE A 2 4.92 -5.82 20.30
N ILE A 3 5.69 -5.81 21.40
CA ILE A 3 5.67 -4.72 22.40
C ILE A 3 6.10 -3.36 21.79
N ALA A 4 7.05 -3.37 20.86
CA ALA A 4 7.52 -2.16 20.19
C ALA A 4 6.48 -1.63 19.18
N CYS A 5 5.78 -2.53 18.49
CA CYS A 5 4.65 -2.19 17.61
C CYS A 5 3.50 -1.57 18.42
N GLU A 6 3.07 -2.22 19.51
CA GLU A 6 2.02 -1.71 20.42
C GLU A 6 2.36 -0.33 21.01
N LYS A 7 3.62 -0.14 21.43
CA LYS A 7 4.08 1.16 21.94
C LYS A 7 3.98 2.24 20.86
N TRP A 8 4.46 1.95 19.65
CA TRP A 8 4.36 2.91 18.54
C TRP A 8 2.91 3.19 18.15
N ARG A 9 2.03 2.19 18.10
CA ARG A 9 0.60 2.38 17.79
C ARG A 9 -0.04 3.39 18.74
N LYS A 10 0.29 3.30 20.03
CA LYS A 10 -0.19 4.23 21.07
C LYS A 10 0.44 5.61 20.94
N GLU A 11 1.76 5.70 20.78
CA GLU A 11 2.48 6.97 20.65
C GLU A 11 2.10 7.74 19.38
N PHE A 12 1.84 7.03 18.29
CA PHE A 12 1.44 7.61 17.01
C PHE A 12 -0.08 7.87 16.92
N GLY A 13 -0.86 7.39 17.91
CA GLY A 13 -2.32 7.60 17.93
C GLY A 13 -3.07 6.83 16.86
N VAL A 14 -2.58 5.66 16.43
CA VAL A 14 -3.16 4.89 15.31
C VAL A 14 -4.64 4.58 15.53
N ASP A 15 -5.04 4.20 16.74
CA ASP A 15 -6.43 3.84 17.05
C ASP A 15 -7.40 5.04 16.98
N ASP A 16 -6.89 6.26 17.17
CA ASP A 16 -7.66 7.51 17.04
C ASP A 16 -7.79 7.91 15.56
N ILE A 17 -6.69 7.84 14.81
CA ILE A 17 -6.67 8.06 13.36
C ILE A 17 -7.67 7.13 12.67
N VAL A 18 -7.70 5.85 13.04
CA VAL A 18 -8.65 4.87 12.48
C VAL A 18 -10.10 5.34 12.62
N LYS A 19 -10.47 5.99 13.72
CA LYS A 19 -11.86 6.35 14.01
C LYS A 19 -12.25 7.73 13.48
N ASN A 20 -11.32 8.67 13.52
CA ASN A 20 -11.60 10.09 13.41
C ASN A 20 -10.91 10.77 12.23
N PHE A 21 -10.12 10.03 11.43
CA PHE A 21 -9.41 10.60 10.30
C PHE A 21 -10.35 11.00 9.18
N ASP A 22 -10.37 12.31 8.91
CA ASP A 22 -10.92 12.91 7.71
C ASP A 22 -9.77 13.46 6.87
N PHE A 23 -9.81 13.24 5.56
CA PHE A 23 -8.76 13.67 4.63
C PHE A 23 -9.35 14.48 3.48
N PRO A 24 -9.84 15.70 3.75
CA PRO A 24 -10.50 16.54 2.76
C PRO A 24 -9.54 16.94 1.63
N GLU A 25 -8.23 16.95 1.87
CA GLU A 25 -7.21 17.32 0.89
C GLU A 25 -6.79 16.17 -0.03
N LYS A 26 -7.38 14.97 0.10
CA LYS A 26 -7.02 13.78 -0.70
C LYS A 26 -7.00 14.02 -2.20
N GLU A 27 -7.98 14.76 -2.72
CA GLU A 27 -8.05 15.07 -4.16
C GLU A 27 -6.90 15.97 -4.63
N GLU A 28 -6.46 16.92 -3.79
CA GLU A 28 -5.33 17.79 -4.07
C GLU A 28 -4.00 17.06 -3.92
N VAL A 29 -3.85 16.24 -2.86
CA VAL A 29 -2.65 15.41 -2.64
C VAL A 29 -2.47 14.40 -3.76
N ASN A 30 -3.54 13.77 -4.26
CA ASN A 30 -3.50 12.81 -5.37
C ASN A 30 -2.91 13.38 -6.68
N LYS A 31 -2.83 14.71 -6.83
CA LYS A 31 -2.14 15.35 -7.96
C LYS A 31 -0.62 15.19 -7.89
N TYR A 32 -0.08 15.09 -6.69
CA TYR A 32 1.36 15.06 -6.39
C TYR A 32 1.82 13.74 -5.77
N ASP A 33 0.92 12.95 -5.19
CA ASP A 33 1.20 11.65 -4.58
C ASP A 33 -0.02 10.75 -4.73
N LEU A 34 0.03 9.81 -5.68
CA LEU A 34 -1.12 8.97 -5.97
C LEU A 34 -1.00 7.64 -5.22
N GLN A 35 -1.66 7.58 -4.07
CA GLN A 35 -1.71 6.43 -3.16
C GLN A 35 -3.16 6.06 -2.87
N PHE A 36 -3.52 4.79 -3.03
CA PHE A 36 -4.89 4.34 -2.74
C PHE A 36 -4.99 2.83 -2.58
N TYR A 37 -6.00 2.40 -1.82
CA TYR A 37 -6.44 1.01 -1.78
C TYR A 37 -7.50 0.77 -2.85
N HIS A 38 -7.51 -0.45 -3.41
CA HIS A 38 -8.46 -0.81 -4.43
C HIS A 38 -8.74 -2.31 -4.47
N LYS A 39 -9.89 -2.72 -3.96
CA LYS A 39 -10.41 -4.10 -4.02
C LYS A 39 -9.40 -5.11 -3.46
N MET A 40 -9.50 -6.36 -3.90
CA MET A 40 -8.74 -7.50 -3.37
C MET A 40 -8.03 -8.25 -4.49
N ASP A 41 -6.87 -8.84 -4.15
CA ASP A 41 -6.21 -9.83 -4.99
C ASP A 41 -6.86 -11.22 -4.86
N LYS A 42 -6.31 -12.22 -5.55
CA LYS A 42 -6.85 -13.60 -5.53
C LYS A 42 -6.69 -14.31 -4.19
N ASP A 43 -5.81 -13.82 -3.32
CA ASP A 43 -5.60 -14.34 -1.97
C ASP A 43 -6.50 -13.62 -0.94
N GLY A 44 -7.36 -12.70 -1.39
CA GLY A 44 -8.24 -11.91 -0.52
C GLY A 44 -7.53 -10.78 0.23
N CYS A 45 -6.30 -10.44 -0.18
CA CYS A 45 -5.55 -9.34 0.40
C CYS A 45 -5.94 -8.02 -0.29
N PRO A 46 -6.13 -6.91 0.45
CA PRO A 46 -6.40 -5.63 -0.18
C PRO A 46 -5.22 -5.18 -1.03
N ILE A 47 -5.54 -4.59 -2.19
CA ILE A 47 -4.52 -4.11 -3.12
C ILE A 47 -4.22 -2.66 -2.78
N TYR A 48 -2.99 -2.40 -2.38
CA TYR A 48 -2.46 -1.04 -2.23
C TYR A 48 -1.72 -0.64 -3.50
N ILE A 49 -2.02 0.52 -4.06
CA ILE A 49 -1.42 1.02 -5.29
C ILE A 49 -0.79 2.39 -5.04
N GLU A 50 0.48 2.52 -5.40
CA GLU A 50 1.22 3.77 -5.30
C GLU A 50 1.96 4.08 -6.61
N GLN A 51 1.70 5.26 -7.20
CA GLN A 51 2.38 5.70 -8.43
C GLN A 51 3.54 6.65 -8.12
N LEU A 52 4.69 6.07 -7.78
CA LEU A 52 5.93 6.81 -7.49
C LEU A 52 6.41 7.71 -8.63
N GLY A 53 5.99 7.47 -9.88
CA GLY A 53 6.32 8.35 -11.01
C GLY A 53 5.56 9.68 -11.01
N LYS A 54 4.51 9.81 -10.19
CA LYS A 54 3.76 11.06 -9.97
C LYS A 54 4.19 11.79 -8.70
N LEU A 55 5.07 11.18 -7.90
CA LEU A 55 5.51 11.70 -6.62
C LEU A 55 6.35 12.98 -6.80
N ASP A 56 5.78 14.12 -6.39
CA ASP A 56 6.47 15.42 -6.35
C ASP A 56 6.64 15.90 -4.91
N PHE A 57 7.73 15.46 -4.27
CA PHE A 57 8.08 15.89 -2.92
C PHE A 57 8.16 17.41 -2.78
N LYS A 58 8.66 18.13 -3.80
CA LYS A 58 8.82 19.58 -3.72
C LYS A 58 7.46 20.27 -3.66
N ALA A 59 6.52 19.84 -4.50
CA ALA A 59 5.16 20.35 -4.50
C ALA A 59 4.41 19.99 -3.21
N LEU A 60 4.55 18.74 -2.71
CA LEU A 60 3.97 18.30 -1.45
C LEU A 60 4.46 19.16 -0.28
N TYR A 61 5.78 19.31 -0.11
CA TYR A 61 6.34 20.15 0.96
C TYR A 61 5.95 21.63 0.82
N ALA A 62 5.88 22.16 -0.41
CA ALA A 62 5.48 23.54 -0.65
C ALA A 62 3.99 23.80 -0.37
N SER A 63 3.13 22.80 -0.55
CA SER A 63 1.69 22.93 -0.33
C SER A 63 1.29 23.03 1.15
N SER A 64 2.23 22.82 2.09
CA SER A 64 1.97 22.75 3.54
C SER A 64 0.91 21.70 3.94
N LEU A 65 0.55 20.81 3.01
CA LEU A 65 -0.34 19.69 3.24
C LEU A 65 0.41 18.66 4.08
N HIS A 66 -0.21 18.21 5.17
CA HIS A 66 0.31 17.10 5.94
C HIS A 66 0.32 15.87 5.05
N VAL A 67 1.51 15.46 4.59
CA VAL A 67 1.71 14.13 4.03
C VAL A 67 1.62 13.18 5.20
N SER A 68 0.44 12.59 5.40
CA SER A 68 0.29 11.49 6.35
C SER A 68 1.28 10.40 5.91
N PRO A 69 2.05 9.76 6.81
CA PRO A 69 2.72 8.52 6.45
C PRO A 69 1.65 7.56 5.91
N PRO A 70 1.95 6.63 4.99
CA PRO A 70 0.95 5.75 4.39
C PRO A 70 0.16 5.05 5.49
N VAL A 71 -0.99 5.61 5.84
CA VAL A 71 -1.86 5.09 6.89
C VAL A 71 -2.68 4.03 6.18
N LEU A 72 -2.53 2.79 6.63
CA LEU A 72 -3.50 1.74 6.36
C LEU A 72 -4.90 2.34 6.59
N PRO A 73 -5.84 2.27 5.64
CA PRO A 73 -7.19 2.74 5.90
C PRO A 73 -7.70 2.06 7.17
N PRO A 74 -8.55 2.73 7.95
CA PRO A 74 -9.14 2.20 9.17
C PRO A 74 -9.59 0.73 9.11
N SER A 75 -10.04 0.31 7.94
CA SER A 75 -10.58 -1.00 7.62
C SER A 75 -9.56 -2.06 7.18
N ALA A 76 -8.34 -1.64 6.87
CA ALA A 76 -7.18 -2.51 6.78
C ALA A 76 -6.79 -2.90 8.22
N THR A 77 -7.58 -3.80 8.80
CA THR A 77 -7.18 -4.71 9.89
C THR A 77 -5.74 -5.21 9.68
N PRO A 78 -5.05 -5.78 10.69
CA PRO A 78 -3.69 -6.34 10.54
C PRO A 78 -3.61 -7.58 9.62
N SER A 79 -4.55 -7.70 8.70
CA SER A 79 -4.61 -8.57 7.54
C SER A 79 -3.44 -8.29 6.60
N LYS A 80 -3.04 -9.30 5.84
CA LYS A 80 -1.98 -9.17 4.83
C LYS A 80 -2.47 -8.31 3.68
N HIS A 81 -1.58 -7.51 3.10
CA HIS A 81 -1.85 -6.62 1.97
C HIS A 81 -0.93 -6.94 0.79
N SER A 82 -1.45 -6.76 -0.42
CA SER A 82 -0.67 -6.86 -1.65
C SER A 82 -0.36 -5.45 -2.14
N ALA A 83 0.92 -5.08 -2.10
CA ALA A 83 1.37 -3.74 -2.44
C ALA A 83 1.91 -3.69 -3.88
N LEU A 84 1.46 -2.70 -4.65
CA LEU A 84 1.80 -2.48 -6.04
C LEU A 84 2.34 -1.07 -6.23
N PHE A 85 3.63 -0.98 -6.57
CA PHE A 85 4.34 0.26 -6.80
C PHE A 85 4.59 0.46 -8.30
N ALA A 86 3.94 1.46 -8.89
CA ALA A 86 4.09 1.80 -10.29
C ALA A 86 5.15 2.90 -10.49
N THR A 87 6.31 2.50 -11.04
CA THR A 87 7.44 3.40 -11.23
C THR A 87 7.54 3.88 -12.69
N SER A 88 6.74 4.87 -13.10
CA SER A 88 6.82 5.37 -14.49
C SER A 88 7.99 6.34 -14.75
N ARG A 89 8.65 6.88 -13.71
CA ARG A 89 9.83 7.76 -13.78
C ARG A 89 10.68 7.64 -12.51
N THR A 90 11.60 6.68 -12.44
CA THR A 90 12.42 6.48 -11.23
C THR A 90 13.55 7.49 -11.12
N SER A 91 13.66 8.16 -9.96
CA SER A 91 14.86 8.88 -9.52
C SER A 91 15.56 8.12 -8.38
N LEU A 92 16.80 8.49 -8.04
CA LEU A 92 17.48 7.97 -6.84
C LEU A 92 16.68 8.23 -5.55
N SER A 93 15.88 9.30 -5.50
CA SER A 93 15.01 9.59 -4.35
C SER A 93 13.90 8.57 -4.19
N ASN A 94 13.32 8.08 -5.30
CA ASN A 94 12.28 7.03 -5.26
C ASN A 94 12.86 5.73 -4.69
N PHE A 95 14.14 5.47 -4.91
CA PHE A 95 14.84 4.32 -4.34
C PHE A 95 14.99 4.40 -2.81
N TYR A 96 15.42 5.55 -2.28
CA TYR A 96 15.51 5.74 -0.82
C TYR A 96 14.14 5.64 -0.15
N TRP A 97 13.09 6.10 -0.83
CA TRP A 97 11.72 5.95 -0.36
C TRP A 97 11.30 4.47 -0.28
N VAL A 98 11.54 3.68 -1.34
CA VAL A 98 11.24 2.23 -1.34
C VAL A 98 12.02 1.51 -0.23
N LYS A 99 13.29 1.89 -0.02
CA LYS A 99 14.10 1.37 1.09
C LYS A 99 13.46 1.68 2.44
N ALA A 100 13.10 2.94 2.68
CA ALA A 100 12.48 3.37 3.93
C ALA A 100 11.13 2.67 4.17
N ALA A 101 10.28 2.60 3.15
CA ALA A 101 8.99 1.90 3.21
C ALA A 101 9.15 0.41 3.54
N SER A 102 10.13 -0.25 2.92
CA SER A 102 10.43 -1.67 3.18
C SER A 102 10.91 -1.91 4.62
N SER A 103 11.79 -1.05 5.14
CA SER A 103 12.27 -1.14 6.53
C SER A 103 11.15 -0.87 7.54
N ILE A 104 10.30 0.13 7.30
CA ILE A 104 9.13 0.41 8.17
C ILE A 104 8.18 -0.79 8.19
N GLY A 105 7.92 -1.39 7.03
CA GLY A 105 7.11 -2.60 6.91
C GLY A 105 7.66 -3.77 7.73
N GLN A 106 8.97 -4.04 7.65
CA GLN A 106 9.62 -5.11 8.41
C GLN A 106 9.63 -4.87 9.92
N ASP A 107 9.99 -3.65 10.35
CA ASP A 107 10.19 -3.35 11.77
C ASP A 107 8.90 -3.20 12.55
N ARG A 108 7.83 -2.73 11.90
CA ARG A 108 6.57 -2.35 12.55
C ARG A 108 5.39 -3.26 12.20
N TYR A 109 5.39 -3.86 11.01
CA TYR A 109 4.32 -4.73 10.52
C TYR A 109 4.86 -6.03 9.92
N PRO A 110 5.66 -6.79 10.69
CA PRO A 110 6.20 -8.06 10.23
C PRO A 110 5.05 -8.97 9.79
N GLU A 111 5.18 -9.56 8.60
CA GLU A 111 4.18 -10.44 7.95
C GLU A 111 2.92 -9.80 7.36
N CYS A 112 2.70 -8.48 7.49
CA CYS A 112 1.52 -7.82 6.88
C CYS A 112 1.66 -7.62 5.35
N MET A 113 2.84 -7.86 4.78
CA MET A 113 3.08 -7.80 3.33
C MET A 113 2.92 -9.20 2.73
N SER A 114 1.92 -9.40 1.86
CA SER A 114 1.70 -10.66 1.12
C SER A 114 2.56 -10.72 -0.13
N LYS A 115 2.41 -9.73 -1.02
CA LYS A 115 3.14 -9.57 -2.28
C LYS A 115 3.54 -8.11 -2.44
N PHE A 116 4.67 -7.87 -3.10
CA PHE A 116 5.17 -6.53 -3.37
C PHE A 116 5.67 -6.45 -4.82
N TYR A 117 5.02 -5.65 -5.65
CA TYR A 117 5.36 -5.51 -7.06
C TYR A 117 5.93 -4.13 -7.35
N ILE A 118 7.09 -4.06 -8.00
CA ILE A 118 7.64 -2.84 -8.57
C ILE A 118 7.54 -2.97 -10.09
N ILE A 119 6.69 -2.17 -10.73
CA ILE A 119 6.45 -2.26 -12.17
C ILE A 119 7.01 -1.05 -12.93
N ASN A 120 7.28 -1.24 -14.23
CA ASN A 120 8.00 -0.28 -15.06
C ASN A 120 9.41 0.04 -14.54
N ALA A 121 10.01 -0.88 -13.77
CA ALA A 121 11.33 -0.70 -13.22
C ALA A 121 12.36 -0.60 -14.37
N PRO A 122 13.18 0.46 -14.45
CA PRO A 122 14.24 0.52 -15.43
C PRO A 122 15.30 -0.54 -15.14
N TRP A 123 16.07 -0.90 -16.17
CA TRP A 123 17.13 -1.91 -16.08
C TRP A 123 18.12 -1.65 -14.93
N LEU A 124 18.38 -0.38 -14.61
CA LEU A 124 19.26 0.02 -13.50
C LEU A 124 18.74 -0.46 -12.13
N PHE A 125 17.43 -0.65 -11.98
CA PHE A 125 16.82 -1.10 -10.73
C PHE A 125 17.27 -2.50 -10.33
N SER A 126 17.66 -3.36 -11.30
CA SER A 126 18.26 -4.66 -11.01
C SER A 126 19.60 -4.53 -10.29
N SER A 127 20.43 -3.55 -10.66
CA SER A 127 21.71 -3.28 -9.97
C SER A 127 21.50 -2.77 -8.56
N VAL A 128 20.51 -1.90 -8.39
CA VAL A 128 20.11 -1.34 -7.11
C VAL A 128 19.55 -2.42 -6.18
N TRP A 129 18.76 -3.34 -6.71
CA TRP A 129 18.22 -4.47 -5.96
C TRP A 129 19.30 -5.39 -5.40
N MET A 130 20.41 -5.59 -6.13
CA MET A 130 21.56 -6.36 -5.61
C MET A 130 22.18 -5.73 -4.36
N VAL A 131 22.10 -4.41 -4.21
CA VAL A 131 22.61 -3.69 -3.03
C VAL A 131 21.64 -3.77 -1.85
N ILE A 132 20.32 -3.76 -2.10
CA ILE A 132 19.31 -3.82 -1.04
C ILE A 132 19.11 -5.24 -0.53
N LYS A 133 19.11 -6.24 -1.42
CA LYS A 133 18.73 -7.62 -1.12
C LYS A 133 19.44 -8.19 0.14
N PRO A 134 20.74 -7.94 0.40
CA PRO A 134 21.42 -8.43 1.61
C PRO A 134 20.90 -7.83 2.93
N TRP A 135 20.12 -6.75 2.87
CA TRP A 135 19.56 -6.08 4.05
C TRP A 135 18.10 -6.48 4.33
N LEU A 136 17.50 -7.27 3.43
CA LEU A 136 16.15 -7.78 3.58
C LEU A 136 16.22 -9.27 3.93
N ASP A 137 15.33 -9.71 4.82
CA ASP A 137 15.19 -11.14 5.12
C ASP A 137 14.67 -11.93 3.90
N GLU A 138 14.98 -13.22 3.85
CA GLU A 138 14.64 -14.08 2.70
C GLU A 138 13.13 -14.14 2.41
N VAL A 139 12.29 -14.05 3.46
CA VAL A 139 10.83 -14.09 3.31
C VAL A 139 10.33 -12.82 2.62
N THR A 140 10.89 -11.66 2.96
CA THR A 140 10.58 -10.39 2.30
C THR A 140 11.07 -10.37 0.86
N VAL A 141 12.30 -10.84 0.61
CA VAL A 141 12.85 -10.94 -0.75
C VAL A 141 11.98 -11.82 -1.65
N ALA A 142 11.49 -12.96 -1.14
CA ALA A 142 10.65 -13.89 -1.89
C ALA A 142 9.27 -13.29 -2.29
N LYS A 143 8.84 -12.22 -1.62
CA LYS A 143 7.57 -11.54 -1.89
C LYS A 143 7.71 -10.37 -2.87
N ILE A 144 8.94 -9.91 -3.12
CA ILE A 144 9.23 -8.75 -3.96
C ILE A 144 9.49 -9.20 -5.40
N ALA A 145 8.69 -8.68 -6.33
CA ALA A 145 8.82 -8.87 -7.76
C ALA A 145 9.11 -7.52 -8.43
N ILE A 146 10.28 -7.42 -9.08
CA ILE A 146 10.69 -6.24 -9.85
C ILE A 146 10.47 -6.57 -11.33
N LEU A 147 9.58 -5.82 -11.97
CA LEU A 147 9.07 -6.09 -13.30
C LEU A 147 9.34 -4.89 -14.22
N GLY A 148 9.71 -5.18 -15.46
CA GLY A 148 9.94 -4.20 -16.52
C GLY A 148 8.63 -3.67 -17.10
N LYS A 149 8.57 -3.52 -18.43
CA LYS A 149 7.35 -3.05 -19.15
C LYS A 149 6.32 -4.16 -19.37
N ASP A 150 6.76 -5.41 -19.23
CA ASP A 150 6.06 -6.68 -19.45
C ASP A 150 5.39 -7.23 -18.17
N TYR A 151 5.09 -6.35 -17.22
CA TYR A 151 4.57 -6.72 -15.89
C TYR A 151 3.13 -7.27 -15.87
N LYS A 152 2.35 -7.05 -16.93
CA LYS A 152 0.89 -7.22 -16.91
C LYS A 152 0.47 -8.66 -16.62
N ASP A 153 1.10 -9.64 -17.24
CA ASP A 153 0.73 -11.05 -17.07
C ASP A 153 1.01 -11.53 -15.65
N THR A 154 2.13 -11.07 -15.05
CA THR A 154 2.45 -11.34 -13.64
C THR A 154 1.42 -10.72 -12.70
N LEU A 155 0.99 -9.47 -12.95
CA LEU A 155 -0.06 -8.86 -12.13
C LEU A 155 -1.40 -9.59 -12.28
N LEU A 156 -1.81 -9.93 -13.50
CA LEU A 156 -3.07 -10.65 -13.76
C LEU A 156 -3.05 -12.09 -13.24
N ALA A 157 -1.87 -12.68 -13.05
CA ALA A 157 -1.73 -13.96 -12.36
C ALA A 157 -2.14 -13.86 -10.88
N GLN A 158 -1.86 -12.73 -10.21
CA GLN A 158 -2.17 -12.51 -8.79
C GLN A 158 -3.49 -11.74 -8.56
N ILE A 159 -3.82 -10.79 -9.42
CA ILE A 159 -4.93 -9.85 -9.24
C ILE A 159 -6.00 -10.13 -10.30
N PRO A 160 -7.29 -10.27 -9.92
CA PRO A 160 -8.37 -10.39 -10.90
C PRO A 160 -8.40 -9.19 -11.85
N LYS A 161 -8.65 -9.43 -13.14
CA LYS A 161 -8.57 -8.38 -14.16
C LYS A 161 -9.54 -7.24 -13.87
N GLU A 162 -10.73 -7.57 -13.40
CA GLU A 162 -11.81 -6.68 -12.96
C GLU A 162 -11.48 -5.87 -11.70
N ASN A 163 -10.46 -6.29 -10.94
CA ASN A 163 -10.00 -5.62 -9.73
C ASN A 163 -8.75 -4.76 -9.98
N LEU A 164 -8.08 -4.92 -11.12
CA LEU A 164 -6.92 -4.11 -11.48
C LEU A 164 -7.37 -2.88 -12.30
N PRO A 165 -6.88 -1.66 -12.00
CA PRO A 165 -7.16 -0.47 -12.82
C PRO A 165 -6.73 -0.64 -14.28
N LYS A 166 -7.47 -0.04 -15.21
CA LYS A 166 -7.16 -0.10 -16.66
C LYS A 166 -5.77 0.45 -16.98
N GLU A 167 -5.32 1.47 -16.26
CA GLU A 167 -4.00 2.11 -16.43
C GLU A 167 -2.84 1.14 -16.14
N LEU A 168 -3.12 0.09 -15.35
CA LEU A 168 -2.16 -0.95 -14.96
C LEU A 168 -2.37 -2.25 -15.74
N GLY A 169 -3.17 -2.22 -16.82
CA GLY A 169 -3.44 -3.38 -17.67
C GLY A 169 -4.63 -4.23 -17.24
N GLY A 170 -5.40 -3.78 -16.26
CA GLY A 170 -6.65 -4.43 -15.85
C GLY A 170 -7.88 -3.98 -16.63
N GLY A 171 -9.05 -4.23 -16.07
CA GLY A 171 -10.36 -3.90 -16.64
C GLY A 171 -11.19 -2.96 -15.77
N CYS A 172 -10.74 -2.61 -14.57
CA CYS A 172 -11.54 -1.83 -13.64
C CYS A 172 -11.70 -0.37 -14.07
N THR A 173 -12.93 0.14 -13.98
CA THR A 173 -13.26 1.57 -14.08
C THR A 173 -14.28 1.93 -13.03
N CYS A 174 -13.84 2.67 -12.01
CA CYS A 174 -14.72 3.23 -11.00
C CYS A 174 -15.29 4.57 -11.46
N GLY A 175 -16.49 4.94 -10.99
CA GLY A 175 -17.17 6.16 -11.43
C GLY A 175 -16.36 7.45 -11.22
N LYS A 176 -15.70 7.59 -10.06
CA LYS A 176 -14.81 8.73 -9.73
C LYS A 176 -13.33 8.48 -10.06
N GLY A 177 -13.01 7.39 -10.77
CA GLY A 177 -11.64 6.90 -10.95
C GLY A 177 -11.17 6.01 -9.78
N CYS A 178 -10.33 5.00 -10.07
CA CYS A 178 -9.94 3.99 -9.09
C CYS A 178 -9.18 4.57 -7.88
N SER A 179 -8.49 5.71 -8.05
CA SER A 179 -7.74 6.35 -6.96
C SER A 179 -8.59 7.12 -5.95
N LEU A 180 -9.83 7.47 -6.33
CA LEU A 180 -10.74 8.25 -5.49
C LEU A 180 -11.96 7.43 -5.03
N SER A 181 -12.15 6.23 -5.58
CA SER A 181 -13.33 5.42 -5.29
C SER A 181 -13.26 4.67 -3.96
N ASP A 182 -12.04 4.38 -3.49
CA ASP A 182 -11.79 3.54 -2.31
C ASP A 182 -12.61 2.23 -2.32
N GLU A 183 -12.88 1.68 -3.51
CA GLU A 183 -13.73 0.51 -3.66
C GLU A 183 -13.07 -0.71 -3.04
N GLY A 184 -13.75 -1.36 -2.10
CA GLY A 184 -13.35 -2.65 -1.56
C GLY A 184 -14.35 -3.22 -0.56
N PRO A 185 -14.15 -4.48 -0.12
CA PRO A 185 -15.05 -5.15 0.82
C PRO A 185 -15.26 -4.39 2.13
N TRP A 186 -14.31 -3.55 2.54
CA TRP A 186 -14.43 -2.73 3.75
C TRP A 186 -15.60 -1.74 3.75
N ASN A 187 -16.11 -1.36 2.58
CA ASN A 187 -17.30 -0.51 2.49
C ASN A 187 -18.61 -1.29 2.66
N GLU A 188 -18.56 -2.63 2.73
CA GLU A 188 -19.75 -3.44 2.97
C GLU A 188 -20.09 -3.50 4.46
N ALA A 189 -21.39 -3.41 4.79
CA ALA A 189 -21.89 -3.43 6.16
C ALA A 189 -21.43 -4.65 6.99
N LYS A 190 -21.12 -5.78 6.33
CA LYS A 190 -20.60 -6.98 6.97
C LYS A 190 -19.20 -6.77 7.58
N TRP A 191 -18.32 -6.07 6.87
CA TRP A 191 -16.96 -5.83 7.33
C TRP A 191 -16.91 -4.76 8.42
N GLN A 192 -17.74 -3.72 8.30
CA GLN A 192 -17.95 -2.75 9.37
C GLN A 192 -18.43 -3.40 10.68
N LYS A 193 -19.28 -4.43 10.58
CA LYS A 193 -19.74 -5.20 11.75
C LYS A 193 -18.61 -6.03 12.36
N ILE A 194 -17.81 -6.72 11.55
CA ILE A 194 -16.65 -7.51 12.01
C ILE A 194 -15.61 -6.59 12.68
N GLU A 195 -15.35 -5.42 12.11
CA GLU A 195 -14.46 -4.41 12.70
C GLU A 195 -15.00 -3.88 14.02
N ALA A 196 -16.30 -3.58 14.11
CA ALA A 196 -16.94 -3.18 15.36
C ALA A 196 -16.82 -4.27 16.43
N GLU A 197 -17.03 -5.54 16.07
CA GLU A 197 -16.88 -6.69 16.98
C GLU A 197 -15.42 -6.91 17.42
N MET A 198 -14.44 -6.75 16.52
CA MET A 198 -13.01 -6.82 16.85
C MET A 198 -12.55 -5.65 17.72
N SER A 199 -13.07 -4.44 17.49
CA SER A 199 -12.74 -3.24 18.26
C SER A 199 -13.33 -3.25 19.68
N ASN A 200 -14.42 -3.98 19.90
CA ASN A 200 -15.11 -4.10 21.18
C ASN A 200 -14.57 -5.24 22.09
N GLY A 201 -13.48 -5.90 21.70
CA GLY A 201 -12.75 -6.81 22.59
C GLY A 201 -13.45 -8.11 22.95
N SER A 202 -14.47 -8.57 22.21
CA SER A 202 -15.01 -9.93 22.39
C SER A 202 -14.30 -10.94 21.50
N GLY A 203 -13.02 -11.16 21.80
CA GLY A 203 -12.34 -12.39 21.40
C GLY A 203 -12.98 -13.58 22.13
N LYS A 204 -14.08 -14.11 21.58
CA LYS A 204 -14.53 -15.46 21.92
C LYS A 204 -13.83 -16.42 20.97
N THR A 205 -12.82 -17.08 21.51
CA THR A 205 -12.32 -18.37 21.07
C THR A 205 -13.48 -19.31 20.71
N VAL A 206 -13.41 -19.89 19.52
CA VAL A 206 -14.01 -21.19 19.21
C VAL A 206 -12.88 -22.08 18.73
#